data_AF-A0A6G1DVX3-F1
#
_entry.id   AF-A0A6G1DVX3-F1
#
_cell.length_a   1.000
_cell.length_b   1.000
_cell.length_c   1.000
_cell.angle_alpha   90.00
_cell.angle_beta   90.00
_cell.angle_gamma   90.00
#
_symmetry.space_group_name_H-M   'P 1'
#
loop_
_entity.id
_entity.type
_entity.pdbx_description
1 polymer ?
#
loop_
_entity_poly.entity_id
_entity_poly.type
_entity_poly.pdbx_seq_one_letter_code
_entity_poly.pdbx_strand_id
1 'polypeptide(L)'
;MERKLEITQCSDGEKVCFTVQQLEGAALDWYENLRGGLDDPEALTFEEFRAAFRDYYVPAGIKELKKEEFRTLQQDNKTVQ
;
A
#
# COMPACT_ATOMS: atom_id res chain seq x y z
N MET A 1 -8.65 2.05 9.53
CA MET A 1 -7.91 2.31 10.79
C MET A 1 -6.45 2.54 10.43
N GLU A 2 -6.07 3.77 10.20
CA GLU A 2 -4.65 4.13 10.07
C GLU A 2 -4.11 4.19 11.50
N ARG A 3 -3.47 3.09 11.96
CA ARG A 3 -2.73 3.12 13.22
C ARG A 3 -1.49 3.98 12.98
N LYS A 4 -1.58 5.22 13.45
CA LYS A 4 -0.55 6.25 13.40
C LYS A 4 0.72 5.74 14.09
N LEU A 5 1.65 5.19 13.31
CA LEU A 5 3.01 4.91 13.77
C LEU A 5 3.78 6.23 13.69
N GLU A 6 3.51 7.15 14.63
CA GLU A 6 4.45 8.23 14.97
C GLU A 6 5.61 7.63 15.79
N ILE A 7 6.26 6.62 15.23
CA ILE A 7 7.48 6.04 15.79
C ILE A 7 8.64 6.85 15.23
N THR A 8 9.19 7.70 16.09
CA THR A 8 10.61 8.06 16.26
C THR A 8 11.51 7.84 15.04
N GLN A 9 12.21 8.89 14.56
CA GLN A 9 13.24 8.88 13.50
C GLN A 9 13.74 7.48 13.07
N CYS A 10 12.95 6.74 12.29
CA CYS A 10 13.39 5.49 11.68
C CYS A 10 14.02 5.85 10.33
N SER A 11 15.17 5.24 10.03
CA SER A 11 15.71 5.26 8.69
C SER A 11 14.74 4.59 7.71
N ASP A 12 14.87 4.89 6.42
CA ASP A 12 13.94 4.33 5.43
C ASP A 12 14.07 2.80 5.32
N GLY A 13 15.28 2.25 5.47
CA GLY A 13 15.50 0.80 5.55
C GLY A 13 14.75 0.14 6.72
N GLU A 14 14.78 0.77 7.91
CA GLU A 14 14.02 0.27 9.06
C GLU A 14 12.50 0.29 8.81
N LYS A 15 11.98 1.38 8.22
CA LYS A 15 10.55 1.48 7.87
C LYS A 15 10.12 0.41 6.88
N VAL A 16 10.93 0.16 5.85
CA VAL A 16 10.66 -0.91 4.88
C VAL A 16 10.67 -2.26 5.59
N CYS A 17 11.68 -2.54 6.41
CA CYS A 17 11.77 -3.79 7.17
C CYS A 17 10.53 -4.03 8.05
N PHE A 18 10.13 -3.04 8.86
CA PHE A 18 8.93 -3.15 9.70
C PHE A 18 7.66 -3.38 8.88
N THR A 19 7.55 -2.74 7.71
CA THR A 19 6.37 -2.89 6.85
C THR A 19 6.31 -4.26 6.20
N VAL A 20 7.44 -4.78 5.75
CA VAL A 20 7.57 -6.13 5.18
C VAL A 20 7.17 -7.19 6.20
N GLN A 21 7.51 -7.01 7.48
CA GLN A 21 7.08 -7.91 8.55
C GLN A 21 5.56 -7.96 8.75
N GLN A 22 4.81 -6.99 8.22
CA GLN A 22 3.34 -6.99 8.26
C GLN A 22 2.70 -7.54 6.98
N LEU A 23 3.48 -7.83 5.94
CA LEU A 23 2.98 -8.41 4.70
C LEU A 23 2.79 -9.91 4.87
N GLU A 24 1.70 -10.43 4.32
CA GLU A 24 1.37 -11.85 4.35
C GLU A 24 0.88 -12.32 2.96
N GLY A 25 1.08 -13.60 2.67
CA GLY A 25 0.64 -14.24 1.43
C GLY A 25 1.12 -13.48 0.18
N ALA A 26 0.18 -13.19 -0.73
CA ALA A 26 0.48 -12.55 -2.01
C ALA A 26 1.20 -11.20 -1.90
N ALA A 27 1.02 -10.47 -0.78
CA ALA A 27 1.72 -9.21 -0.53
C ALA A 27 3.20 -9.41 -0.20
N LEU A 28 3.52 -10.48 0.54
CA LEU A 28 4.89 -10.86 0.82
C LEU A 28 5.57 -11.40 -0.44
N ASP A 29 4.90 -12.27 -1.19
CA ASP A 29 5.40 -12.80 -2.46
C ASP A 29 5.75 -11.67 -3.43
N TRP A 30 4.89 -10.65 -3.55
CA TRP A 30 5.16 -9.47 -4.36
C TRP A 30 6.42 -8.72 -3.91
N TYR A 31 6.60 -8.53 -2.60
CA TYR A 31 7.78 -7.84 -2.08
C TYR A 31 9.07 -8.62 -2.36
N GLU A 32 9.07 -9.95 -2.21
CA GLU A 32 10.23 -10.78 -2.53
C GLU A 32 10.61 -10.68 -4.02
N ASN A 33 9.61 -10.64 -4.92
CA ASN A 33 9.84 -10.42 -6.34
C ASN A 33 10.38 -9.01 -6.65
N LEU A 34 9.82 -7.97 -6.03
CA LEU A 34 10.33 -6.60 -6.14
C LEU A 34 11.80 -6.55 -5.69
N ARG A 35 12.10 -7.12 -4.52
CA ARG A 35 13.44 -7.16 -3.92
C ARG A 35 14.45 -7.87 -4.81
N GLY A 36 14.06 -8.99 -5.44
CA GLY A 36 14.93 -9.75 -6.34
C GLY A 36 15.26 -9.03 -7.66
N GLY A 37 14.49 -8.00 -8.03
CA GLY A 37 14.72 -7.18 -9.22
C GLY A 37 15.51 -5.89 -8.98
N LEU A 38 15.83 -5.56 -7.72
CA LEU A 38 16.61 -4.36 -7.38
C LEU A 38 18.10 -4.67 -7.37
N ASP A 39 18.90 -3.82 -8.00
CA ASP A 39 20.37 -3.90 -7.95
C ASP A 39 20.92 -3.66 -6.52
N ASP A 40 20.29 -2.75 -5.77
CA ASP A 40 20.59 -2.50 -4.36
C ASP A 40 19.29 -2.46 -3.53
N PRO A 41 18.87 -3.59 -2.96
CA PRO A 41 17.66 -3.66 -2.14
C PRO A 41 17.74 -2.87 -0.82
N GLU A 42 18.94 -2.58 -0.31
CA GLU A 42 19.11 -1.83 0.94
C GLU A 42 18.94 -0.32 0.75
N ALA A 43 19.11 0.17 -0.48
CA ALA A 43 18.86 1.55 -0.85
C ALA A 43 17.37 1.88 -1.08
N LEU A 44 16.48 0.88 -1.08
CA LEU A 44 15.04 1.08 -1.30
C LEU A 44 14.46 2.00 -0.22
N THR A 45 14.02 3.19 -0.63
CA THR A 45 13.40 4.12 0.30
C THR A 45 11.97 3.71 0.64
N PHE A 46 11.47 4.17 1.78
CA PHE A 46 10.09 3.89 2.18
C PHE A 46 9.06 4.58 1.26
N GLU A 47 9.44 5.65 0.59
CA GLU A 47 8.58 6.30 -0.41
C GLU A 47 8.45 5.46 -1.68
N GLU A 48 9.56 4.95 -2.22
CA GLU A 48 9.58 4.06 -3.38
C GLU A 48 8.81 2.78 -3.11
N PHE A 49 9.00 2.17 -1.93
CA PHE A 49 8.21 1.03 -1.49
C PHE A 49 6.71 1.33 -1.54
N ARG A 50 6.26 2.45 -0.96
CA ARG A 50 4.83 2.85 -0.96
C ARG A 50 4.31 3.17 -2.35
N ALA A 51 5.14 3.71 -3.23
CA ALA A 51 4.77 3.98 -4.62
C ALA A 51 4.56 2.67 -5.38
N ALA A 52 5.53 1.76 -5.33
CA ALA A 52 5.47 0.46 -5.98
C ALA A 52 4.29 -0.39 -5.47
N PHE A 53 4.07 -0.41 -4.14
CA PHE A 53 2.94 -1.12 -3.54
C PHE A 53 1.59 -0.59 -4.05
N ARG A 54 1.42 0.74 -4.10
CA ARG A 54 0.18 1.35 -4.57
C ARG A 54 -0.04 1.17 -6.07
N ASP A 55 1.02 1.20 -6.86
CA ASP A 55 0.91 0.97 -8.30
C ASP A 55 0.45 -0.47 -8.59
N TYR A 56 1.03 -1.45 -7.89
CA TYR A 56 0.70 -2.86 -8.06
C TYR A 56 -0.69 -3.22 -7.54
N TYR A 57 -1.03 -2.83 -6.30
CA TYR A 57 -2.29 -3.21 -5.65
C TYR A 57 -3.45 -2.25 -5.87
N VAL A 58 -3.19 -1.03 -6.34
CA VAL A 58 -4.22 -0.01 -6.58
C VAL A 58 -4.15 0.53 -8.02
N PRO A 59 -4.47 -0.32 -9.03
CA PRO A 59 -4.44 0.07 -10.42
C PRO A 59 -5.32 1.29 -10.70
N ALA A 60 -4.90 2.14 -11.63
CA ALA A 60 -5.67 3.33 -12.04
C ALA A 60 -7.09 2.99 -12.49
N GLY A 61 -7.27 1.89 -13.22
CA GLY A 61 -8.59 1.43 -13.68
C GLY A 61 -9.54 1.08 -12.54
N ILE A 62 -9.04 0.43 -11.48
CA ILE A 62 -9.86 0.11 -10.29
C ILE A 62 -10.24 1.39 -9.55
N LYS A 63 -9.34 2.38 -9.48
CA LYS A 63 -9.65 3.69 -8.87
C LYS A 63 -10.76 4.41 -9.63
N GLU A 64 -10.72 4.45 -10.96
CA GLU A 64 -11.79 5.11 -11.72
C GLU A 64 -13.11 4.32 -11.65
N LEU A 65 -13.07 2.98 -11.69
CA LEU A 65 -14.26 2.15 -11.51
C LEU A 65 -14.93 2.40 -10.15
N LYS A 66 -14.15 2.42 -9.06
CA LYS A 66 -14.67 2.73 -7.70
C LYS A 66 -15.27 4.13 -7.63
N LYS A 67 -14.70 5.09 -8.35
CA LYS A 67 -15.21 6.47 -8.42
C LYS A 67 -16.55 6.53 -9.18
N GLU A 68 -16.70 5.78 -10.25
CA GLU A 68 -17.97 5.65 -10.96
C GLU A 68 -19.03 4.97 -10.10
N GLU A 69 -18.71 3.85 -9.45
CA GLU A 69 -19.60 3.18 -8.50
C GLU A 69 -20.07 4.16 -7.41
N PHE A 70 -19.15 4.95 -6.85
CA PHE A 70 -19.47 5.96 -5.85
C PHE A 70 -20.38 7.08 -6.39
N ARG A 71 -20.15 7.56 -7.62
CA ARG A 71 -21.02 8.58 -8.26
C ARG A 71 -22.45 8.08 -8.45
N THR A 72 -22.63 6.79 -8.69
CA THR A 72 -23.95 6.16 -8.86
C THR A 72 -24.57 5.67 -7.55
N LEU A 73 -23.86 5.83 -6.43
CA LEU A 73 -24.32 5.35 -5.13
C LEU A 73 -25.52 6.16 -4.66
N GLN A 74 -26.64 5.49 -4.44
CA GLN A 74 -27.83 6.07 -3.84
C GLN A 74 -27.99 5.58 -2.40
N GLN A 75 -28.45 6.48 -1.52
CA GLN A 75 -28.67 6.16 -0.11
C GLN A 75 -29.83 5.16 0.07
N ASP A 76 -30.82 5.17 -0.83
CA ASP A 76 -32.06 4.41 -0.72
C ASP A 76 -32.68 4.52 0.70
N ASN A 77 -33.29 3.46 1.21
CA ASN A 77 -33.84 3.41 2.58
C ASN A 77 -32.77 3.19 3.66
N LYS A 78 -31.49 3.47 3.40
CA LYS A 78 -30.43 3.35 4.40
C LYS A 78 -30.42 4.60 5.29
N THR A 79 -30.40 4.38 6.59
CA THR A 79 -30.26 5.44 7.59
C THR A 79 -28.79 5.76 7.82
N VAL A 80 -28.48 7.05 7.89
CA VAL A 80 -27.19 7.54 8.39
C VAL A 80 -27.30 7.55 9.92
N GLN A 81 -26.47 6.77 10.60
CA GLN A 81 -26.36 6.78 12.06
C GLN A 81 -25.25 7.71 12.52
#